data_AF-A0A1G3IPG5-F1
#
_entry.id   AF-A0A1G3IPG5-F1
#
_cell.length_a   1.000
_cell.length_b   1.000
_cell.length_c   1.000
_cell.angle_alpha   90.00
_cell.angle_beta   90.00
_cell.angle_gamma   90.00
#
_symmetry.space_group_name_H-M   'P 1'
#
loop_
_entity.id
_entity.type
_entity.pdbx_description
1 polymer ?
#
loop_
_entity_poly.entity_id
_entity_poly.type
_entity_poly.pdbx_seq_one_letter_code
_entity_poly.pdbx_strand_id
1 'polypeptide(L)'
;MAYVAKNLSVLAYANGFTLWHYTTPDVSTTVDTAGYFNAAADMIRVGDIFLANIETGRAAKAGLFLVSSNAAGVVSLKQLV
;
A
#
# COMPACT_ATOMS: atom_id res chain seq x y z
N MET A 1 3.60 1.35 -13.66
CA MET A 1 2.13 1.46 -13.68
C MET A 1 1.69 2.29 -12.49
N ALA A 2 0.45 2.77 -12.48
CA ALA A 2 -0.01 3.77 -11.52
C ALA A 2 -0.99 3.15 -10.52
N TYR A 3 -0.95 3.64 -9.28
CA TYR A 3 -1.90 3.32 -8.23
C TYR A 3 -3.36 3.55 -8.66
N VAL A 4 -4.25 2.67 -8.23
CA VAL A 4 -5.69 2.74 -8.53
C VAL A 4 -6.49 2.82 -7.24
N ALA A 5 -7.08 3.99 -6.96
CA ALA A 5 -7.79 4.25 -5.71
C ALA A 5 -8.91 3.26 -5.38
N LYS A 6 -9.67 2.82 -6.40
CA LYS A 6 -10.78 1.86 -6.22
C LYS A 6 -10.34 0.48 -5.70
N ASN A 7 -9.05 0.17 -5.81
CA ASN A 7 -8.50 -1.11 -5.37
C ASN A 7 -7.97 -1.05 -3.93
N LEU A 8 -8.02 0.11 -3.27
CA LEU A 8 -7.62 0.30 -1.89
C LEU A 8 -8.85 0.31 -0.99
N SER A 9 -8.88 -0.60 -0.02
CA SER A 9 -9.99 -0.74 0.94
C SER A 9 -9.48 -0.76 2.36
N VAL A 10 -10.22 -0.11 3.27
CA VAL A 10 -10.01 -0.27 4.72
C VAL A 10 -10.60 -1.61 5.15
N LEU A 11 -9.82 -2.43 5.86
CA LEU A 11 -10.30 -3.66 6.49
C LEU A 11 -10.67 -3.44 7.96
N ALA A 12 -9.84 -2.70 8.69
CA ALA A 12 -10.02 -2.43 10.10
C ALA A 12 -9.31 -1.13 10.50
N TYR A 13 -9.83 -0.47 11.53
CA TYR A 13 -9.16 0.67 12.16
C TYR A 13 -9.34 0.55 13.68
N ALA A 14 -8.25 0.63 14.43
CA ALA A 14 -8.23 0.54 15.89
C ALA A 14 -6.93 1.15 16.43
N ASN A 15 -6.93 1.64 17.68
CA ASN A 15 -5.72 2.10 18.37
C ASN A 15 -4.84 3.08 17.57
N GLY A 16 -5.44 3.91 16.71
CA GLY A 16 -4.71 4.89 15.90
C GLY A 16 -4.00 4.32 14.65
N PHE A 17 -4.19 3.04 14.31
CA PHE A 17 -3.70 2.45 13.05
C PHE A 17 -4.86 1.99 12.16
N THR A 18 -4.60 1.94 10.86
CA THR A 18 -5.51 1.41 9.84
C THR A 18 -4.87 0.20 9.15
N LEU A 19 -5.64 -0.89 9.04
CA LEU A 19 -5.30 -2.03 8.19
C LEU A 19 -5.96 -1.85 6.83
N TRP A 20 -5.13 -1.80 5.80
CA TRP A 20 -5.53 -1.63 4.42
C TRP A 20 -5.40 -2.94 3.66
N HIS A 21 -6.29 -3.14 2.69
CA HIS A 21 -6.12 -4.14 1.63
C HIS A 21 -5.98 -3.44 0.29
N TYR A 22 -5.00 -3.86 -0.50
CA TYR A 22 -4.77 -3.36 -1.85
C TYR A 22 -4.62 -4.50 -2.85
N THR A 23 -5.11 -4.32 -4.07
CA THR A 23 -4.91 -5.28 -5.15
C THR A 23 -4.44 -4.61 -6.43
N THR A 24 -3.41 -5.16 -7.06
CA THR A 24 -2.84 -4.59 -8.30
C THR A 24 -2.24 -5.67 -9.19
N PRO A 25 -2.28 -5.50 -10.53
CA PRO A 25 -1.49 -6.32 -11.44
C PRO A 25 0.00 -5.95 -11.46
N ASP A 26 0.38 -4.85 -10.82
CA ASP A 26 1.74 -4.32 -10.83
C ASP A 26 2.72 -5.24 -10.10
N VAL A 27 3.98 -5.22 -10.55
CA VAL A 27 5.07 -6.00 -9.93
C VAL A 27 5.51 -5.40 -8.60
N SER A 28 6.02 -6.24 -7.70
CA SER A 28 6.41 -5.83 -6.34
C SER A 28 7.36 -4.64 -6.34
N THR A 29 8.38 -4.64 -7.21
CA THR A 29 9.37 -3.56 -7.33
C THR A 29 8.74 -2.21 -7.68
N THR A 30 7.60 -2.20 -8.38
CA THR A 30 6.86 -0.96 -8.68
C THR A 30 6.05 -0.50 -7.48
N VAL A 31 5.39 -1.43 -6.77
CA VAL A 31 4.59 -1.13 -5.57
C VAL A 31 5.46 -0.63 -4.42
N ASP A 32 6.69 -1.17 -4.30
CA ASP A 32 7.70 -0.75 -3.32
C ASP A 32 8.39 0.57 -3.64
N THR A 33 8.13 1.14 -4.83
CA THR A 33 8.71 2.44 -5.19
C THR A 33 8.08 3.54 -4.34
N ALA A 34 8.93 4.32 -3.66
CA ALA A 34 8.50 5.51 -2.96
C ALA A 34 7.68 6.40 -3.89
N GLY A 35 6.49 6.80 -3.46
CA GLY A 35 5.58 7.61 -4.25
C GLY A 35 4.41 6.86 -4.88
N TYR A 36 4.42 5.53 -4.89
CA TYR A 36 3.36 4.74 -5.55
C TYR A 36 1.97 5.09 -5.01
N PHE A 37 1.83 5.28 -3.70
CA PHE A 37 0.57 5.59 -3.02
C PHE A 37 0.30 7.09 -2.78
N ASN A 38 0.99 8.00 -3.46
CA ASN A 38 0.87 9.46 -3.23
C ASN A 38 -0.56 10.00 -3.38
N ALA A 39 -1.33 9.43 -4.32
CA ALA A 39 -2.73 9.84 -4.51
C ALA A 39 -3.63 9.52 -3.29
N ALA A 40 -3.15 8.68 -2.36
CA ALA A 40 -3.80 8.35 -1.10
C ALA A 40 -3.07 8.93 0.13
N ALA A 41 -2.14 9.87 -0.06
CA ALA A 41 -1.36 10.45 1.03
C ALA A 41 -2.24 11.11 2.11
N ASP A 42 -3.40 11.67 1.75
CA ASP A 42 -4.28 12.32 2.72
C ASP A 42 -5.01 11.34 3.66
N MET A 43 -5.10 10.07 3.27
CA MET A 43 -5.80 9.03 4.04
C MET A 43 -4.86 8.06 4.76
N ILE A 44 -3.62 7.90 4.27
CA ILE A 44 -2.64 6.95 4.79
C ILE A 44 -1.81 7.60 5.89
N ARG A 45 -1.59 6.90 7.01
CA ARG A 45 -0.75 7.39 8.11
C ARG A 45 0.49 6.52 8.31
N VAL A 46 1.57 7.13 8.80
CA VAL A 46 2.76 6.38 9.24
C VAL A 46 2.34 5.41 10.34
N GLY A 47 2.73 4.13 10.20
CA GLY A 47 2.32 3.06 11.11
C GLY A 47 1.11 2.24 10.63
N ASP A 48 0.40 2.68 9.59
CA ASP A 48 -0.62 1.85 8.95
C ASP A 48 0.02 0.61 8.28
N ILE A 49 -0.78 -0.44 8.13
CA ILE A 49 -0.33 -1.72 7.56
C ILE A 49 -1.16 -2.03 6.32
N PHE A 50 -0.51 -2.54 5.27
CA PHE A 50 -1.11 -2.94 4.01
C PHE A 50 -0.95 -4.44 3.81
N LEU A 51 -2.06 -5.13 3.56
CA LEU A 51 -2.11 -6.45 2.94
C LEU A 51 -2.30 -6.24 1.44
N ALA A 52 -1.30 -6.55 0.61
CA ALA A 52 -1.41 -6.33 -0.82
C ALA A 52 -1.32 -7.62 -1.61
N ASN A 53 -2.29 -7.84 -2.50
CA ASN A 53 -2.21 -8.82 -3.57
C ASN A 53 -1.63 -8.13 -4.80
N ILE A 54 -0.44 -8.54 -5.21
CA ILE A 54 0.35 -7.93 -6.28
C ILE A 54 0.57 -8.96 -7.40
N GLU A 55 0.97 -8.49 -8.58
CA GLU A 55 1.15 -9.36 -9.77
C GLU A 55 -0.10 -10.17 -10.14
N THR A 56 -1.29 -9.67 -9.82
CA THR A 56 -2.57 -10.39 -10.01
C THR A 56 -2.89 -10.73 -11.47
N GLY A 57 -2.23 -10.08 -12.45
CA GLY A 57 -2.29 -10.45 -13.87
C GLY A 57 -1.33 -11.57 -14.29
N ARG A 58 -0.55 -12.14 -13.36
CA ARG A 58 0.43 -13.22 -13.56
C ARG A 58 0.37 -14.21 -12.40
N ALA A 59 1.52 -14.72 -11.95
CA ALA A 59 1.64 -15.50 -10.72
C ALA A 59 1.43 -14.56 -9.52
N ALA A 60 0.20 -14.51 -9.01
CA ALA A 60 -0.17 -13.63 -7.92
C ALA A 60 0.73 -13.85 -6.69
N LYS A 61 1.17 -12.74 -6.11
CA LYS A 61 1.91 -12.71 -4.84
C LYS A 61 1.11 -11.93 -3.82
N ALA A 62 1.35 -12.21 -2.55
CA ALA A 62 0.83 -11.42 -1.44
C ALA A 62 2.01 -10.89 -0.63
N GLY A 63 1.86 -9.68 -0.08
CA GLY A 63 2.86 -9.08 0.80
C GLY A 63 2.20 -8.29 1.91
N LEU A 64 2.91 -8.16 3.03
CA LEU A 64 2.55 -7.29 4.13
C LEU A 64 3.51 -6.10 4.14
N PHE A 65 2.97 -4.88 4.17
CA PHE A 65 3.77 -3.67 4.11
C PHE A 65 3.42 -2.73 5.27
N LEU A 66 4.45 -2.10 5.82
CA LEU A 66 4.33 -1.01 6.78
C LEU A 66 4.43 0.32 6.03
N VAL A 67 3.56 1.28 6.34
CA VAL A 67 3.77 2.67 5.94
C VAL A 67 4.91 3.26 6.77
N SER A 68 6.09 3.34 6.18
CA SER A 68 7.31 3.80 6.84
C SER A 68 7.44 5.32 6.86
N SER A 69 6.87 5.99 5.86
CA SER A 69 6.81 7.46 5.80
C SER A 69 5.59 7.94 5.01
N ASN A 70 5.03 9.06 5.43
CA ASN A 70 4.15 9.89 4.63
C ASN A 70 4.48 11.36 4.93
N ALA A 71 5.27 11.99 4.06
CA ALA A 71 5.77 13.35 4.25
C ALA A 71 5.66 14.14 2.95
N ALA A 72 5.12 15.36 3.04
CA ALA A 72 4.90 16.23 1.88
C ALA A 72 4.16 15.55 0.71
N GLY A 73 3.23 14.64 1.01
CA GLY A 73 2.47 13.88 0.02
C GLY A 73 3.21 12.68 -0.58
N VAL A 74 4.42 12.37 -0.10
CA VAL A 74 5.22 11.21 -0.54
C VAL A 74 5.07 10.05 0.44
N VAL A 75 4.39 8.99 -0.01
CA VAL A 75 4.18 7.76 0.75
C VAL A 75 5.25 6.73 0.40
N SER A 76 5.88 6.16 1.43
CA SER A 76 6.80 5.04 1.29
C SER A 76 6.30 3.85 2.10
N LEU A 77 6.34 2.68 1.47
CA LEU A 77 6.06 1.41 2.11
C LEU A 77 7.36 0.67 2.40
N LYS A 78 7.35 -0.17 3.43
CA LYS A 78 8.41 -1.13 3.72
C LYS A 78 7.79 -2.52 3.79
N GLN A 79 8.23 -3.42 2.91
CA GLN A 79 7.82 -4.82 2.97
C GLN A 79 8.28 -5.48 4.28
N LEU A 80 7.39 -6.23 4.91
CA LEU A 80 7.62 -6.95 6.17
C LEU A 80 7.81 -8.44 5.96
N VAL A 81 7.10 -9.05 5.01
CA VAL A 81 7.15 -10.48 4.65
C VAL A 81 6.94 -10.63 3.15
#